data_AF-A0A8H7CVP4-F1
#
_entry.id   AF-A0A8H7CVP4-F1
#
_cell.length_a   1.000
_cell.length_b   1.000
_cell.length_c   1.000
_cell.angle_alpha   90.00
_cell.angle_beta   90.00
_cell.angle_gamma   90.00
#
_symmetry.space_group_name_H-M   'P 1'
#
loop_
_entity.id
_entity.type
_entity.pdbx_description
1 polymer ?
#
loop_
_entity_poly.entity_id
_entity_poly.type
_entity_poly.pdbx_seq_one_letter_code
_entity_poly.pdbx_strand_id
1 'polypeptide(L)'
;MFILKLICLLPFIAYTLGGLASNATTHTPSTETNGFNYFGAIAAVQVVPSNGQTRLYFQNSDNSIQETAVTAPFVVGNNGGSDLLVPAQQVLQGTPIAATLVDASFSEIHVYFFSPSNILSEYIYSDAAAAWRGGASCSDCIDRLNIAVQPGSRMLYAMGSTALSNGRLRVGFVSAETPGTVTEADYANGAGWRFTPLQ
;
A
#
# COMPACT_ATOMS: atom_id res chain seq x y z
N MET A 1 22.46 -72.09 -28.93
CA MET A 1 21.67 -72.51 -27.76
C MET A 1 22.49 -72.19 -26.51
N PHE A 2 22.18 -71.10 -25.82
CA PHE A 2 22.36 -70.89 -24.37
C PHE A 2 21.59 -69.62 -24.01
N ILE A 3 20.52 -69.78 -23.22
CA ILE A 3 19.67 -68.71 -22.70
C ILE A 3 20.24 -68.31 -21.34
N LEU A 4 20.72 -67.08 -21.20
CA LEU A 4 21.12 -66.53 -19.91
C LEU A 4 19.97 -65.66 -19.37
N LYS A 5 19.20 -66.20 -18.42
CA LYS A 5 18.21 -65.45 -17.64
C LYS A 5 18.95 -64.57 -16.63
N LEU A 6 18.93 -63.26 -16.82
CA LEU A 6 19.39 -62.29 -15.82
C LEU A 6 18.18 -61.85 -14.98
N ILE A 7 18.12 -62.34 -13.73
CA ILE A 7 17.14 -61.90 -12.72
C ILE A 7 17.65 -60.59 -12.15
N CYS A 8 16.95 -59.49 -12.45
CA CYS A 8 17.25 -58.17 -11.92
C CYS A 8 16.54 -58.02 -10.55
N LEU A 9 17.30 -58.19 -9.46
CA LEU A 9 16.89 -57.84 -8.11
C LEU A 9 17.10 -56.33 -7.91
N LEU A 10 16.02 -55.56 -7.90
CA LEU A 10 16.04 -54.15 -7.51
C LEU A 10 15.89 -54.03 -5.98
N PRO A 11 16.73 -53.24 -5.29
CA PRO A 11 16.48 -52.91 -3.89
C PRO A 11 15.35 -51.87 -3.78
N PHE A 12 14.35 -52.19 -2.96
CA PHE A 12 13.35 -51.22 -2.50
C PHE A 12 14.06 -50.17 -1.63
N ILE A 13 14.27 -48.97 -2.17
CA ILE A 13 14.68 -47.80 -1.39
C ILE A 13 13.42 -47.25 -0.73
N ALA A 14 13.28 -47.48 0.58
CA ALA A 14 12.27 -46.84 1.39
C ALA A 14 12.63 -45.35 1.55
N TYR A 15 11.89 -44.46 0.89
CA TYR A 15 11.97 -43.03 1.16
C TYR A 15 11.28 -42.76 2.50
N THR A 16 12.08 -42.47 3.53
CA THR A 16 11.55 -41.87 4.77
C THR A 16 11.12 -40.44 4.46
N LEU A 17 9.82 -40.18 4.48
CA LEU A 17 9.26 -38.83 4.58
C LEU A 17 9.71 -38.23 5.92
N GLY A 18 10.85 -37.54 5.91
CA GLY A 18 11.23 -36.64 6.98
C GLY A 18 10.24 -35.48 6.98
N GLY A 19 9.23 -35.56 7.84
CA GLY A 19 8.32 -34.45 8.09
C GLY A 19 9.13 -33.24 8.53
N LEU A 20 9.12 -32.18 7.72
CA LEU A 20 9.55 -30.86 8.13
C LEU A 20 8.57 -30.40 9.21
N ALA A 21 8.91 -30.67 10.48
CA ALA A 21 8.27 -30.02 11.60
C ALA A 21 8.64 -28.53 11.51
N SER A 22 7.75 -27.73 10.93
CA SER A 22 7.83 -26.28 11.08
C SER A 22 7.65 -25.98 12.56
N ASN A 23 8.70 -25.51 13.22
CA ASN A 23 8.59 -24.87 14.53
C ASN A 23 7.71 -23.63 14.34
N ALA A 24 6.41 -23.78 14.55
CA ALA A 24 5.50 -22.68 14.67
C ALA A 24 5.83 -21.99 16.00
N THR A 25 6.64 -20.94 15.94
CA THR A 25 6.83 -20.04 17.07
C THR A 25 5.46 -19.46 17.39
N THR A 26 4.89 -19.85 18.53
CA THR A 26 3.65 -19.29 19.03
C THR A 26 3.91 -17.83 19.39
N HIS A 27 3.52 -16.91 18.51
CA HIS A 27 3.48 -15.49 18.81
C HIS A 27 2.36 -15.25 19.82
N THR A 28 2.73 -14.92 21.05
CA THR A 28 1.79 -14.40 22.04
C THR A 28 1.34 -13.03 21.55
N PRO A 29 0.03 -12.78 21.32
CA PRO A 29 -0.44 -11.45 20.96
C PRO A 29 -0.02 -10.45 22.03
N SER A 30 0.72 -9.41 21.66
CA SER A 30 0.91 -8.28 22.55
C SER A 30 -0.43 -7.59 22.73
N THR A 31 -0.99 -7.64 23.94
CA THR A 31 -2.19 -6.89 24.32
C THR A 31 -1.81 -5.42 24.49
N GLU A 32 -1.61 -4.72 23.39
CA GLU A 32 -1.59 -3.26 23.41
C GLU A 32 -3.03 -2.77 23.31
N THR A 33 -3.56 -2.24 24.41
CA THR A 33 -4.94 -1.77 24.53
C THR A 33 -5.16 -0.36 23.98
N ASN A 34 -4.27 0.13 23.11
CA ASN A 34 -4.52 1.34 22.34
C ASN A 34 -5.54 0.98 21.25
N GLY A 35 -6.81 0.96 21.65
CA GLY A 35 -7.93 0.65 20.78
C GLY A 35 -8.00 1.67 19.65
N PHE A 36 -7.49 1.29 18.49
CA PHE A 36 -7.69 2.03 17.27
C PHE A 36 -9.17 1.95 16.89
N ASN A 37 -9.81 3.11 16.69
CA ASN A 37 -11.21 3.17 16.29
C ASN A 37 -11.34 3.21 14.77
N TYR A 38 -10.95 2.11 14.13
CA TYR A 38 -10.92 1.99 12.67
C TYR A 38 -12.33 2.09 12.07
N PHE A 39 -12.47 2.93 11.05
CA PHE A 39 -13.70 3.08 10.28
C PHE A 39 -13.35 3.19 8.80
N GLY A 40 -13.60 2.13 8.02
CA GLY A 40 -13.51 2.19 6.56
C GLY A 40 -12.25 1.53 5.98
N ALA A 41 -11.70 2.14 4.92
CA ALA A 41 -10.62 1.57 4.13
C ALA A 41 -9.26 1.67 4.82
N ILE A 42 -8.36 0.77 4.44
CA ILE A 42 -6.96 0.71 4.89
C ILE A 42 -6.05 0.53 3.68
N ALA A 43 -4.89 1.19 3.71
CA ALA A 43 -3.79 0.97 2.79
C ALA A 43 -2.51 0.69 3.57
N ALA A 44 -1.56 0.03 2.93
CA ALA A 44 -0.27 -0.26 3.52
C ALA A 44 0.82 -0.04 2.48
N VAL A 45 1.96 0.48 2.93
CA VAL A 45 3.21 0.48 2.17
C VAL A 45 4.26 -0.23 2.99
N GLN A 46 5.05 -1.06 2.32
CA GLN A 46 6.11 -1.84 2.94
C GLN A 46 7.41 -1.60 2.20
N VAL A 47 8.49 -1.42 2.96
CA VAL A 47 9.83 -1.37 2.38
C VAL A 47 10.43 -2.77 2.34
N VAL A 48 10.95 -3.14 1.16
CA VAL A 48 11.74 -4.35 0.92
C VAL A 48 13.10 -3.89 0.38
N PRO A 49 14.25 -4.29 0.96
CA PRO A 49 14.47 -5.47 1.82
C PRO A 49 14.51 -5.22 3.35
N SER A 50 14.13 -4.04 3.86
CA SER A 50 14.35 -3.66 5.28
C SER A 50 13.38 -4.33 6.28
N ASN A 51 13.60 -5.60 6.61
CA ASN A 51 12.86 -6.34 7.66
C ASN A 51 11.32 -6.29 7.55
N GLY A 52 10.80 -5.89 6.40
CA GLY A 52 9.38 -5.69 6.14
C GLY A 52 8.75 -4.53 6.90
N GLN A 53 9.47 -3.48 7.30
CA GLN A 53 8.83 -2.33 7.95
C GLN A 53 7.66 -1.82 7.10
N THR A 54 6.53 -1.55 7.75
CA THR A 54 5.27 -1.20 7.09
C THR A 54 4.71 0.08 7.70
N ARG A 55 4.18 0.97 6.86
CA ARG A 55 3.27 2.03 7.29
C ARG A 55 1.86 1.66 6.88
N LEU A 56 0.92 1.84 7.79
CA LEU A 56 -0.50 1.62 7.57
C LEU A 56 -1.21 2.96 7.60
N TYR A 57 -2.14 3.15 6.66
CA TYR A 57 -2.98 4.34 6.56
C TYR A 57 -4.44 3.91 6.61
N PHE A 58 -5.20 4.48 7.53
CA PHE A 58 -6.58 4.08 7.74
C PHE A 58 -7.44 5.28 8.09
N GLN A 59 -8.72 5.20 7.74
CA GLN A 59 -9.69 6.18 8.21
C GLN A 59 -10.14 5.82 9.64
N ASN A 60 -10.10 6.80 10.52
CA ASN A 60 -10.55 6.70 11.90
C ASN A 60 -12.05 7.05 12.00
N SER A 61 -12.70 6.71 13.11
CA SER A 61 -14.14 6.95 13.33
C SER A 61 -14.57 8.42 13.25
N ASP A 62 -13.63 9.35 13.43
CA ASP A 62 -13.85 10.79 13.27
C ASP A 62 -13.68 11.28 11.81
N ASN A 63 -13.53 10.35 10.87
CA ASN A 63 -13.24 10.53 9.44
C ASN A 63 -11.82 11.00 9.11
N SER A 64 -10.95 11.29 10.09
CA SER A 64 -9.55 11.58 9.80
C SER A 64 -8.83 10.37 9.20
N ILE A 65 -7.75 10.60 8.45
CA ILE A 65 -6.83 9.52 8.09
C ILE A 65 -5.67 9.56 9.08
N GLN A 66 -5.34 8.41 9.63
CA GLN A 66 -4.21 8.23 10.55
C GLN A 66 -3.15 7.32 9.93
N GLU A 67 -1.92 7.54 10.35
CA GLU A 67 -0.77 6.69 10.06
C GLU A 67 -0.40 5.89 11.31
N THR A 68 -0.08 4.60 11.14
CA THR A 68 0.65 3.84 12.15
C THR A 68 1.78 3.05 11.54
N ALA A 69 2.81 2.80 12.34
CA ALA A 69 3.99 2.05 11.95
C ALA A 69 3.90 0.61 12.45
N VAL A 70 4.33 -0.34 11.64
CA VAL A 70 4.60 -1.70 12.10
C VAL A 70 6.07 -2.02 11.86
N THR A 71 6.79 -2.31 12.95
CA THR A 71 8.20 -2.66 12.91
C THR A 71 8.40 -4.15 13.14
N ALA A 72 9.35 -4.73 12.40
CA ALA A 72 9.67 -6.16 12.42
C ALA A 72 8.43 -7.08 12.32
N PRO A 73 7.49 -6.84 11.38
CA PRO A 73 6.20 -7.55 11.35
C PRO A 73 6.32 -9.06 11.20
N PHE A 74 7.44 -9.55 10.67
CA PHE A 74 7.69 -10.99 10.47
C PHE A 74 8.57 -11.62 11.56
N VAL A 75 8.92 -10.89 12.62
CA VAL A 75 9.79 -11.39 13.70
C VAL A 75 9.19 -11.20 15.08
N VAL A 76 8.77 -9.98 15.43
CA VAL A 76 8.15 -9.67 16.73
C VAL A 76 6.84 -8.92 16.53
N GLY A 77 6.80 -8.01 15.56
CA GLY A 77 5.66 -7.15 15.28
C GLY A 77 5.42 -6.19 16.42
N ASN A 78 6.04 -5.01 16.37
CA ASN A 78 5.69 -3.92 17.27
C ASN A 78 4.94 -2.85 16.50
N ASN A 79 3.73 -2.54 16.95
CA ASN A 79 2.99 -1.37 16.48
C ASN A 79 3.61 -0.11 17.10
N GLY A 80 3.74 0.92 16.28
CA GLY A 80 4.01 2.28 16.76
C GLY A 80 2.72 2.96 17.21
N GLY A 81 2.87 4.19 17.69
CA GLY A 81 1.73 5.08 17.91
C GLY A 81 0.93 5.34 16.62
N SER A 82 -0.20 6.01 16.79
CA SER A 82 -1.02 6.50 15.69
C SER A 82 -0.88 8.02 15.60
N ASP A 83 -0.55 8.51 14.42
CA ASP A 83 -0.41 9.95 14.16
C ASP A 83 -1.51 10.42 13.19
N LEU A 84 -2.03 11.63 13.43
CA LEU A 84 -2.97 12.26 12.52
C LEU A 84 -2.26 12.62 11.21
N LEU A 85 -2.70 12.04 10.10
CA LEU A 85 -2.19 12.35 8.77
C LEU A 85 -3.07 13.41 8.07
N VAL A 86 -4.34 13.09 7.85
CA VAL A 86 -5.29 14.00 7.17
C VAL A 86 -6.40 14.41 8.15
N PRO A 87 -6.61 15.72 8.38
CA PRO A 87 -7.72 16.20 9.18
C PRO A 87 -9.08 15.78 8.62
N ALA A 88 -10.02 15.44 9.49
CA ALA A 88 -11.35 14.94 9.13
C ALA A 88 -12.11 15.80 8.11
N GLN A 89 -11.93 17.13 8.14
CA GLN A 89 -12.63 18.07 7.25
C GLN A 89 -12.18 17.96 5.78
N GLN A 90 -11.04 17.30 5.53
CA GLN A 90 -10.50 17.10 4.19
C GLN A 90 -10.84 15.72 3.62
N VAL A 91 -11.46 14.83 4.40
CA VAL A 91 -11.64 13.42 4.03
C VAL A 91 -13.12 13.11 3.82
N LEU A 92 -13.45 12.47 2.69
CA LEU A 92 -14.79 11.93 2.48
C LEU A 92 -15.07 10.78 3.46
N GLN A 93 -16.27 10.72 4.01
CA GLN A 93 -16.64 9.60 4.88
C GLN A 93 -16.63 8.26 4.10
N GLY A 94 -15.91 7.27 4.63
CA GLY A 94 -15.72 5.96 4.01
C GLY A 94 -14.82 5.99 2.76
N THR A 95 -14.01 7.03 2.58
CA THR A 95 -13.15 7.18 1.41
C THR A 95 -12.27 5.95 1.20
N PRO A 96 -12.07 5.47 -0.05
CA PRO A 96 -11.01 4.51 -0.29
C PRO A 96 -9.65 5.20 -0.06
N ILE A 97 -8.66 4.43 0.39
CA ILE A 97 -7.30 4.90 0.62
C ILE A 97 -6.37 4.05 -0.24
N ALA A 98 -5.44 4.68 -0.93
CA ALA A 98 -4.32 3.99 -1.56
C ALA A 98 -3.02 4.66 -1.13
N ALA A 99 -1.94 3.89 -1.05
CA ALA A 99 -0.64 4.42 -0.69
C ALA A 99 0.45 3.73 -1.50
N THR A 100 1.52 4.47 -1.80
CA THR A 100 2.69 3.92 -2.49
C THR A 100 3.96 4.66 -2.10
N LEU A 101 5.09 4.00 -2.35
CA LEU A 101 6.43 4.57 -2.27
C LEU A 101 6.92 4.96 -3.66
N VAL A 102 7.75 5.99 -3.78
CA VAL A 102 8.45 6.31 -5.04
C VAL A 102 9.74 5.51 -5.18
N ASP A 103 10.32 5.12 -4.06
CA ASP A 103 11.57 4.37 -3.98
C ASP A 103 11.45 3.13 -3.06
N ALA A 104 12.58 2.45 -2.86
CA ALA A 104 12.66 1.28 -1.98
C ALA A 104 12.93 1.66 -0.52
N SER A 105 12.39 2.80 -0.08
CA SER A 105 12.53 3.34 1.28
C SER A 105 11.28 4.14 1.66
N PHE A 106 11.28 4.73 2.86
CA PHE A 106 10.23 5.65 3.30
C PHE A 106 10.58 7.12 3.00
N SER A 107 11.54 7.37 2.11
CA SER A 107 11.99 8.73 1.83
C SER A 107 10.90 9.60 1.18
N GLU A 108 9.99 8.96 0.44
CA GLU A 108 8.84 9.62 -0.16
C GLU A 108 7.65 8.66 -0.21
N ILE A 109 6.57 9.05 0.47
CA ILE A 109 5.34 8.26 0.56
C ILE A 109 4.19 9.11 0.06
N HIS A 110 3.35 8.51 -0.78
CA HIS A 110 2.16 9.14 -1.31
C HIS A 110 0.93 8.42 -0.80
N VAL A 111 -0.02 9.17 -0.25
CA VAL A 111 -1.30 8.65 0.25
C VAL A 111 -2.42 9.38 -0.47
N TYR A 112 -3.27 8.62 -1.14
CA TYR A 112 -4.38 9.09 -1.94
C TYR A 112 -5.71 8.76 -1.28
N PHE A 113 -6.66 9.68 -1.42
CA PHE A 113 -8.02 9.54 -0.92
C PHE A 113 -8.95 10.48 -1.70
N PHE A 114 -10.25 10.34 -1.49
CA PHE A 114 -11.25 11.30 -1.97
C PHE A 114 -11.62 12.31 -0.87
N SER A 115 -11.63 13.59 -1.24
CA SER A 115 -12.11 14.69 -0.38
C SER A 115 -13.65 14.77 -0.36
N PRO A 116 -14.26 15.52 0.59
CA PRO A 116 -15.72 15.68 0.67
C PRO A 116 -16.39 16.16 -0.62
N SER A 117 -15.65 16.89 -1.45
CA SER A 117 -16.10 17.38 -2.76
C SER A 117 -15.98 16.33 -3.88
N ASN A 118 -15.67 15.07 -3.56
CA ASN A 118 -15.36 14.00 -4.52
C ASN A 118 -14.22 14.40 -5.47
N ILE A 119 -13.16 15.02 -4.94
CA ILE A 119 -11.92 15.27 -5.67
C ILE A 119 -10.87 14.27 -5.22
N LEU A 120 -10.10 13.74 -6.17
CA LEU A 120 -8.91 12.95 -5.88
C LEU A 120 -7.84 13.84 -5.22
N SER A 121 -7.46 13.47 -4.01
CA SER A 121 -6.57 14.23 -3.13
C SER A 121 -5.38 13.38 -2.69
N GLU A 122 -4.29 14.06 -2.32
CA GLU A 122 -3.02 13.44 -1.97
C GLU A 122 -2.36 14.14 -0.78
N TYR A 123 -1.72 13.32 0.07
CA TYR A 123 -0.71 13.76 1.02
C TYR A 123 0.62 13.08 0.70
N ILE A 124 1.70 13.84 0.73
CA ILE A 124 3.06 13.40 0.41
C ILE A 124 3.93 13.57 1.66
N TYR A 125 4.56 12.50 2.10
CA TYR A 125 5.68 12.56 3.04
C TYR A 125 6.96 12.72 2.26
N SER A 126 7.88 13.53 2.75
CA SER A 126 9.24 13.57 2.21
C SER A 126 10.26 13.72 3.34
N ASP A 127 11.26 12.84 3.36
CA ASP A 127 12.39 12.89 4.30
C ASP A 127 13.12 14.23 4.24
N ALA A 128 13.19 14.87 3.08
CA ALA A 128 13.86 16.16 2.91
C ALA A 128 13.21 17.27 3.74
N ALA A 129 11.89 17.22 3.90
CA ALA A 129 11.13 18.14 4.74
C ALA A 129 10.84 17.56 6.14
N ALA A 130 11.09 16.25 6.34
CA ALA A 130 10.69 15.46 7.49
C ALA A 130 9.22 15.69 7.90
N ALA A 131 8.34 15.89 6.91
CA ALA A 131 6.96 16.31 7.15
C ALA A 131 6.03 15.85 6.03
N TRP A 132 4.76 15.67 6.39
CA TRP A 132 3.66 15.50 5.47
C TRP A 132 3.23 16.85 4.89
N ARG A 133 2.98 16.90 3.58
CA ARG A 133 2.37 18.02 2.86
C ARG A 133 1.14 17.55 2.10
N GLY A 134 0.10 18.36 2.08
CA GLY A 134 -1.16 18.03 1.41
C GLY A 134 -2.12 19.21 1.38
N GLY A 135 -3.21 19.08 0.62
CA GLY A 135 -4.18 20.16 0.46
C GLY A 135 -3.56 21.44 -0.10
N ALA A 136 -3.96 22.60 0.42
CA ALA A 136 -3.58 23.91 -0.15
C ALA A 136 -2.08 24.24 -0.07
N SER A 137 -1.32 23.60 0.84
CA SER A 137 0.12 23.83 0.99
C SER A 137 0.96 23.00 0.02
N CYS A 138 0.36 22.05 -0.70
CA CYS A 138 1.07 21.15 -1.58
C CYS A 138 0.93 21.59 -3.04
N SER A 139 2.00 22.19 -3.59
CA SER A 139 2.02 22.68 -4.97
C SER A 139 2.23 21.58 -6.01
N ASP A 140 2.76 20.42 -5.58
CA ASP A 140 3.06 19.25 -6.40
C ASP A 140 2.06 18.09 -6.23
N CYS A 141 1.08 18.24 -5.33
CA CYS A 141 0.04 17.22 -5.12
C CYS A 141 -0.96 17.14 -6.27
N ILE A 142 -1.53 15.95 -6.45
CA ILE A 142 -2.54 15.66 -7.47
C ILE A 142 -3.80 16.54 -7.36
N ASP A 143 -4.10 17.08 -6.17
CA ASP A 143 -5.21 18.00 -5.89
C ASP A 143 -5.26 19.18 -6.87
N ARG A 144 -4.09 19.61 -7.37
CA ARG A 144 -3.96 20.72 -8.33
C ARG A 144 -4.61 20.43 -9.68
N LEU A 145 -4.80 19.16 -10.03
CA LEU A 145 -5.53 18.77 -11.23
C LEU A 145 -7.05 18.86 -11.04
N ASN A 146 -7.54 19.01 -9.81
CA ASN A 146 -8.95 19.11 -9.47
C ASN A 146 -9.81 18.00 -10.13
N ILE A 147 -9.30 16.76 -10.08
CA ILE A 147 -9.93 15.62 -10.75
C ILE A 147 -11.15 15.18 -9.96
N ALA A 148 -12.32 15.37 -10.54
CA ALA A 148 -13.58 14.85 -10.00
C ALA A 148 -13.65 13.33 -10.17
N VAL A 149 -13.89 12.63 -9.07
CA VAL A 149 -14.13 11.19 -9.05
C VAL A 149 -15.64 10.90 -9.04
N GLN A 150 -16.04 9.75 -9.56
CA GLN A 150 -17.43 9.33 -9.54
C GLN A 150 -17.92 9.21 -8.08
N PRO A 151 -18.96 9.96 -7.68
CA PRO A 151 -19.49 9.87 -6.33
C PRO A 151 -19.91 8.44 -5.97
N GLY A 152 -19.53 8.01 -4.77
CA GLY A 152 -19.80 6.65 -4.28
C GLY A 152 -18.85 5.57 -4.81
N SER A 153 -17.93 5.90 -5.72
CA SER A 153 -16.87 4.96 -6.11
C SER A 153 -16.01 4.58 -4.91
N ARG A 154 -15.63 3.30 -4.84
CA ARG A 154 -14.65 2.76 -3.88
C ARG A 154 -13.37 2.30 -4.58
N MET A 155 -13.26 2.52 -5.89
CA MET A 155 -12.11 2.12 -6.68
C MET A 155 -11.02 3.17 -6.55
N LEU A 156 -9.92 2.80 -5.89
CA LEU A 156 -8.70 3.59 -5.80
C LEU A 156 -7.51 2.64 -5.65
N TYR A 157 -6.48 2.83 -6.46
CA TYR A 157 -5.17 2.19 -6.24
C TYR A 157 -4.06 3.17 -6.56
N ALA A 158 -2.88 2.87 -6.02
CA ALA A 158 -1.66 3.60 -6.32
C ALA A 158 -0.53 2.59 -6.59
N MET A 159 0.34 2.94 -7.52
CA MET A 159 1.55 2.20 -7.84
C MET A 159 2.70 3.17 -8.00
N GLY A 160 3.84 2.82 -7.43
CA GLY A 160 5.10 3.51 -7.60
C GLY A 160 6.12 2.57 -8.23
N SER A 161 6.92 3.10 -9.15
CA SER A 161 7.96 2.35 -9.82
C SER A 161 9.33 2.90 -9.47
N THR A 162 10.11 2.08 -8.77
CA THR A 162 11.52 2.29 -8.47
C THR A 162 12.44 1.92 -9.63
N ALA A 163 11.91 1.20 -10.63
CA ALA A 163 12.65 0.72 -11.80
C ALA A 163 12.97 1.81 -12.83
N LEU A 164 12.37 3.00 -12.70
CA LEU A 164 12.58 4.13 -13.60
C LEU A 164 13.42 5.17 -12.87
N SER A 165 14.48 5.65 -13.52
CA SER A 165 15.49 6.54 -12.92
C SER A 165 14.95 7.87 -12.40
N ASN A 166 13.72 8.22 -12.74
CA ASN A 166 13.04 9.41 -12.26
C ASN A 166 11.97 9.12 -11.19
N GLY A 167 11.61 7.88 -10.91
CA GLY A 167 10.43 7.58 -10.10
C GLY A 167 9.16 7.90 -10.89
N ARG A 168 8.23 6.95 -10.91
CA ARG A 168 6.90 7.17 -11.50
C ARG A 168 5.83 6.72 -10.55
N LEU A 169 4.76 7.50 -10.51
CA LEU A 169 3.56 7.15 -9.78
C LEU A 169 2.41 7.01 -10.75
N ARG A 170 1.46 6.19 -10.35
CA ARG A 170 0.23 5.96 -11.07
C ARG A 170 -0.89 5.76 -10.08
N VAL A 171 -1.99 6.46 -10.29
CA VAL A 171 -3.16 6.40 -9.42
C VAL A 171 -4.36 6.08 -10.29
N GLY A 172 -5.00 4.95 -10.02
CA GLY A 172 -6.20 4.55 -10.73
C GLY A 172 -7.44 4.76 -9.89
N PHE A 173 -8.50 5.28 -10.50
CA PHE A 173 -9.76 5.63 -9.86
C PHE A 173 -10.89 5.54 -10.91
N VAL A 174 -12.12 5.91 -10.54
CA VAL A 174 -13.21 6.07 -11.52
C VAL A 174 -13.55 7.55 -11.61
N SER A 175 -13.31 8.15 -12.78
CA SER A 175 -13.57 9.58 -13.01
C SER A 175 -15.07 9.87 -13.09
N ALA A 176 -15.49 11.06 -12.66
CA ALA A 176 -16.84 11.55 -12.88
C ALA A 176 -17.15 11.79 -14.37
N GLU A 177 -16.12 12.03 -15.20
CA GLU A 177 -16.28 12.29 -16.64
C GLU A 177 -16.48 11.00 -17.45
N THR A 178 -15.98 9.88 -16.94
CA THR A 178 -16.10 8.55 -17.57
C THR A 178 -16.58 7.49 -16.56
N PRO A 179 -17.82 7.63 -16.04
CA PRO A 179 -18.34 6.73 -15.02
C PRO A 179 -18.30 5.26 -15.43
N GLY A 180 -18.02 4.37 -14.47
CA GLY A 180 -17.98 2.93 -14.71
C GLY A 180 -16.71 2.42 -15.41
N THR A 181 -15.73 3.29 -15.70
CA THR A 181 -14.42 2.89 -16.23
C THR A 181 -13.28 3.30 -15.32
N VAL A 182 -12.20 2.53 -15.31
CA VAL A 182 -10.99 2.91 -14.57
C VAL A 182 -10.23 3.96 -15.37
N THR A 183 -9.92 5.06 -14.69
CA THR A 183 -9.11 6.17 -15.19
C THR A 183 -7.79 6.18 -14.44
N GLU A 184 -6.68 6.53 -15.10
CA GLU A 184 -5.37 6.68 -14.45
C GLU A 184 -4.86 8.12 -14.52
N ALA A 185 -4.25 8.57 -13.42
CA ALA A 185 -3.33 9.70 -13.41
C ALA A 185 -1.90 9.16 -13.28
N ASP A 186 -1.00 9.64 -14.13
CA ASP A 186 0.42 9.29 -14.09
C ASP A 186 1.22 10.50 -13.59
N TYR A 187 2.17 10.28 -12.70
CA TYR A 187 3.21 11.25 -12.36
C TYR A 187 4.54 10.80 -12.96
N ALA A 188 5.23 11.73 -13.60
CA ALA A 188 6.64 11.58 -13.91
C ALA A 188 7.41 12.71 -13.25
N ASN A 189 8.38 12.35 -12.41
CA ASN A 189 9.21 13.33 -11.70
C ASN A 189 9.87 14.30 -12.70
N GLY A 190 9.77 15.59 -12.40
CA GLY A 190 10.18 16.70 -13.25
C GLY A 190 9.18 17.12 -14.34
N ALA A 191 8.21 16.28 -14.69
CA ALA A 191 7.15 16.60 -15.66
C ALA A 191 5.78 16.89 -15.00
N GLY A 192 5.59 16.46 -13.76
CA GLY A 192 4.35 16.64 -13.01
C GLY A 192 3.30 15.58 -13.32
N TRP A 193 2.09 15.81 -12.80
CA TRP A 193 0.94 14.96 -13.00
C TRP A 193 0.33 15.16 -14.39
N ARG A 194 -0.06 14.04 -15.02
CA ARG A 194 -0.84 14.01 -16.26
C ARG A 194 -2.03 13.05 -16.12
N PHE A 195 -3.11 13.38 -16.79
CA PHE A 195 -4.34 12.60 -16.82
C PHE A 195 -4.39 11.75 -18.10
N THR A 196 -4.70 10.47 -18.00
CA THR A 196 -4.87 9.60 -19.18
C THR A 196 -5.95 8.56 -18.91
N PRO A 197 -7.10 8.61 -19.61
CA PRO A 197 -8.06 7.52 -19.57
C PRO A 197 -7.39 6.22 -20.05
N LEU A 198 -7.57 5.12 -19.32
CA LEU A 198 -7.23 3.80 -19.86
C LEU A 198 -8.21 3.51 -21.00
N GLN A 199 -7.66 3.27 -22.20
CA GLN A 199 -8.43 2.79 -23.36
C GLN A 199 -8.63 1.29 -23.29
#